data_AF-A0A7V8ZMU4-F1
#
_entry.id   AF-A0A7V8ZMU4-F1
#
_cell.length_a   1.000
_cell.length_b   1.000
_cell.length_c   1.000
_cell.angle_alpha   90.00
_cell.angle_beta   90.00
_cell.angle_gamma   90.00
#
_symmetry.space_group_name_H-M   'P 1'
#
loop_
_entity.id
_entity.type
_entity.pdbx_description
1 polymer ?
#
loop_
_entity_poly.entity_id
_entity_poly.type
_entity_poly.pdbx_seq_one_letter_code
_entity_poly.pdbx_strand_id
1 'polypeptide(L)'
;MFYPIGYLVAAFQNKDDAEQVQRDLATGGYEPHDCILRTDEEVAAAAERNLDENTGFLARLSKSDEAVQIHLDAAKQGAAFLLIYAPGDTDAARAMNVIRRVPFEFAHRYHRLAIEDLK
;
A
#
# COMPACT_ATOMS: atom_id res chain seq x y z
N MET A 1 -7.53 -3.04 13.51
CA MET A 1 -7.38 -3.57 12.12
C MET A 1 -7.60 -2.47 11.09
N PHE A 2 -6.57 -1.67 10.80
CA PHE A 2 -6.62 -0.61 9.77
C PHE A 2 -5.93 -1.10 8.51
N TYR A 3 -6.57 -2.04 7.81
CA TYR A 3 -6.21 -2.34 6.43
C TYR A 3 -7.45 -2.09 5.57
N PRO A 4 -7.41 -1.06 4.72
CA PRO A 4 -8.61 -0.65 4.00
C PRO A 4 -8.89 -1.67 2.89
N ILE A 5 -9.87 -2.54 3.14
CA ILE A 5 -10.32 -3.53 2.17
C ILE A 5 -10.70 -2.81 0.87
N GLY A 6 -10.25 -3.32 -0.26
CA GLY A 6 -10.48 -2.69 -1.56
C GLY A 6 -9.50 -1.56 -1.88
N TYR A 7 -8.38 -1.48 -1.17
CA TYR A 7 -7.29 -0.58 -1.50
C TYR A 7 -6.01 -1.34 -1.86
N LEU A 8 -5.18 -0.68 -2.62
CA LEU A 8 -3.82 -1.05 -2.96
C LEU A 8 -2.86 -0.13 -2.21
N VAL A 9 -1.85 -0.72 -1.58
CA VAL A 9 -0.74 0.01 -0.94
C VAL A 9 0.49 -0.18 -1.82
N ALA A 10 1.00 0.91 -2.38
CA ALA A 10 2.23 0.91 -3.17
C ALA A 10 3.31 1.71 -2.45
N ALA A 11 4.55 1.19 -2.44
CA ALA A 11 5.71 1.84 -1.84
C ALA A 11 6.71 2.27 -2.91
N PHE A 12 7.30 3.44 -2.71
CA PHE A 12 8.25 4.07 -3.61
C PHE A 12 9.47 4.54 -2.81
N GLN A 13 10.68 4.27 -3.31
CA GLN A 13 11.91 4.76 -2.67
C GLN A 13 12.03 6.28 -2.72
N ASN A 14 11.50 6.89 -3.77
CA ASN A 14 11.52 8.33 -3.96
C ASN A 14 10.09 8.90 -3.83
N LYS A 15 9.96 9.94 -3.02
CA LYS A 15 8.71 10.69 -2.87
C LYS A 15 8.24 11.30 -4.19
N ASP A 16 9.15 11.76 -5.04
CA ASP A 16 8.80 12.38 -6.32
C ASP A 16 8.07 11.38 -7.25
N ASP A 17 8.47 10.10 -7.22
CA ASP A 17 7.82 9.03 -7.99
C ASP A 17 6.41 8.75 -7.48
N ALA A 18 6.23 8.70 -6.15
CA ALA A 18 4.90 8.57 -5.54
C ALA A 18 3.99 9.74 -5.89
N GLU A 19 4.49 10.98 -5.80
CA GLU A 19 3.72 12.17 -6.18
C GLU A 19 3.42 12.20 -7.68
N GLN A 20 4.32 11.72 -8.53
CA GLN A 20 4.09 11.58 -9.96
C GLN A 20 2.96 10.59 -10.26
N VAL A 21 2.98 9.42 -9.63
CA VAL A 21 1.90 8.43 -9.76
C VAL A 21 0.57 8.99 -9.27
N GLN A 22 0.56 9.72 -8.15
CA GLN A 22 -0.66 10.37 -7.66
C GLN A 22 -1.23 11.36 -8.69
N ARG A 23 -0.39 12.19 -9.31
CA ARG A 23 -0.82 13.13 -10.37
C ARG A 23 -1.34 12.42 -11.62
N ASP A 24 -0.68 11.34 -12.02
CA ASP A 24 -1.07 10.57 -13.21
C ASP A 24 -2.40 9.82 -12.98
N LEU A 25 -2.62 9.28 -11.78
CA LEU A 25 -3.90 8.69 -11.39
C LEU A 25 -5.01 9.75 -11.37
N ALA A 26 -4.74 10.94 -10.84
CA ALA A 26 -5.69 12.05 -10.85
C ALA A 26 -6.08 12.47 -12.28
N THR A 27 -5.11 12.53 -13.19
CA THR A 27 -5.35 12.76 -14.63
C THR A 27 -6.22 11.65 -15.25
N GLY A 28 -6.12 10.42 -14.73
CA GLY A 28 -6.95 9.27 -15.09
C GLY A 28 -8.33 9.22 -14.43
N GLY A 29 -8.72 10.25 -13.67
CA GLY A 29 -10.03 10.41 -13.05
C GLY A 29 -10.14 9.92 -11.59
N TYR A 30 -9.01 9.66 -10.91
CA TYR A 30 -9.03 9.42 -9.46
C TYR A 30 -9.21 10.73 -8.70
N GLU A 31 -10.04 10.71 -7.66
CA GLU A 31 -10.20 11.85 -6.77
C GLU A 31 -9.11 11.86 -5.68
N PRO A 32 -8.86 13.00 -5.00
CA PRO A 32 -7.86 13.08 -3.93
C PRO A 32 -8.07 12.08 -2.78
N HIS A 33 -9.31 11.65 -2.54
CA HIS A 33 -9.62 10.65 -1.52
C HIS A 33 -9.44 9.21 -2.00
N ASP A 34 -9.37 8.99 -3.32
CA ASP A 34 -9.07 7.69 -3.92
C ASP A 34 -7.57 7.41 -3.98
N CYS A 35 -6.71 8.41 -3.79
CA CYS A 35 -5.26 8.25 -3.82
C CYS A 35 -4.58 9.13 -2.76
N ILE A 36 -4.26 8.52 -1.62
CA ILE A 36 -3.73 9.21 -0.45
C ILE A 36 -2.24 8.93 -0.32
N LEU A 37 -1.42 9.99 -0.37
CA LEU A 37 -0.01 9.91 -0.03
C LEU A 37 0.16 9.81 1.48
N ARG A 38 1.02 8.89 1.92
CA ARG A 38 1.41 8.69 3.31
C ARG A 38 2.92 8.78 3.47
N THR A 39 3.34 9.33 4.60
CA THR A 39 4.75 9.36 4.95
C THR A 39 5.19 8.01 5.51
N ASP A 40 6.50 7.78 5.50
CA ASP A 40 7.15 6.69 6.19
C ASP A 40 6.77 6.65 7.68
N GLU A 41 6.76 7.78 8.39
CA GLU A 41 6.44 7.76 9.82
C GLU A 41 4.99 7.34 10.11
N GLU A 42 4.04 7.78 9.27
CA GLU A 42 2.63 7.38 9.38
C GLU A 42 2.46 5.88 9.17
N VAL A 43 3.13 5.30 8.16
CA VAL A 43 3.04 3.89 7.83
C VAL A 43 3.78 3.02 8.85
N ALA A 44 4.97 3.43 9.30
CA ALA A 44 5.71 2.73 10.35
C ALA A 44 4.86 2.63 11.64
N ALA A 45 4.30 3.76 12.10
CA ALA A 45 3.47 3.78 13.30
C ALA A 45 2.20 2.92 13.15
N ALA A 46 1.61 2.85 11.96
CA ALA A 46 0.46 2.00 11.69
C ALA A 46 0.82 0.50 11.66
N ALA A 47 1.95 0.16 11.04
CA ALA A 47 2.43 -1.22 10.94
C ALA A 47 2.84 -1.78 12.31
N GLU A 48 3.56 -1.00 13.13
CA GLU A 48 3.94 -1.41 14.50
C GLU A 48 2.72 -1.69 15.37
N ARG A 49 1.73 -0.78 15.39
CA ARG A 49 0.46 -1.01 16.09
C ARG A 49 -0.23 -2.29 15.61
N ASN A 50 -0.20 -2.58 14.31
CA ASN A 50 -0.84 -3.76 13.75
C ASN A 50 -0.17 -5.06 14.23
N LEU A 51 1.17 -5.08 14.25
CA LEU A 51 1.94 -6.23 14.74
C LEU A 51 1.73 -6.46 16.24
N ASP A 52 1.66 -5.40 17.04
CA ASP A 52 1.42 -5.49 18.48
C ASP A 52 -0.01 -6.00 18.82
N GLU A 53 -1.03 -5.51 18.10
CA GLU A 53 -2.42 -5.95 18.25
C GLU A 53 -2.65 -7.40 17.77
N ASN A 54 -1.83 -7.90 16.84
CA ASN A 54 -1.91 -9.25 16.29
C ASN A 54 -1.04 -10.27 17.06
N THR A 55 -0.66 -10.05 18.31
CA THR A 55 0.24 -10.95 19.07
C THR A 55 -0.34 -12.32 19.51
N GLY A 56 -1.51 -12.74 19.00
CA GLY A 56 -2.13 -14.04 19.31
C GLY A 56 -1.52 -15.27 18.59
N PHE A 57 -1.69 -16.48 19.15
CA PHE A 57 -1.13 -17.75 18.64
C PHE A 57 -1.51 -18.09 17.17
N LEU A 58 -2.59 -17.52 16.65
CA LEU A 58 -3.08 -17.74 15.27
C LEU A 58 -2.59 -16.69 14.25
N ALA A 59 -1.98 -15.58 14.68
CA ALA A 59 -1.65 -14.47 13.79
C ALA A 59 -0.37 -14.68 12.97
N ARG A 60 0.65 -15.28 13.61
CA ARG A 60 2.00 -15.56 13.06
C ARG A 60 2.04 -16.48 11.83
N LEU A 61 0.90 -16.94 11.33
CA LEU A 61 0.77 -17.84 10.19
C LEU A 61 0.09 -17.18 8.98
N SER A 62 -0.33 -15.92 9.07
CA SER A 62 -1.02 -15.25 7.98
C SER A 62 -0.05 -14.44 7.10
N LYS A 63 -0.25 -14.47 5.78
CA LYS A 63 0.41 -13.57 4.81
C LYS A 63 0.25 -12.09 5.17
N SER A 64 -0.72 -11.75 6.02
CA SER A 64 -0.94 -10.40 6.50
C SER A 64 0.24 -9.87 7.30
N ASP A 65 0.79 -10.65 8.24
CA ASP A 65 1.91 -10.23 9.08
C ASP A 65 3.19 -10.01 8.26
N GLU A 66 3.40 -10.84 7.24
CA GLU A 66 4.54 -10.68 6.31
C GLU A 66 4.42 -9.37 5.51
N ALA A 67 3.26 -9.07 4.95
CA ALA A 67 3.03 -7.81 4.26
C ALA A 67 3.17 -6.60 5.20
N VAL A 68 2.69 -6.70 6.45
CA VAL A 68 2.85 -5.65 7.47
C VAL A 68 4.34 -5.42 7.76
N GLN A 69 5.12 -6.49 7.90
CA GLN A 69 6.56 -6.39 8.15
C GLN A 69 7.28 -5.74 6.96
N ILE A 70 6.94 -6.12 5.72
CA ILE A 70 7.47 -5.49 4.50
C ILE A 70 7.19 -3.98 4.49
N HIS A 71 5.97 -3.58 4.89
CA HIS A 71 5.60 -2.15 4.98
C HIS A 71 6.44 -1.42 6.02
N LEU A 72 6.62 -2.03 7.20
CA LEU A 72 7.43 -1.46 8.28
C LEU A 72 8.89 -1.31 7.86
N ASP A 73 9.45 -2.31 7.19
CA ASP A 73 10.85 -2.31 6.76
C ASP A 73 11.10 -1.27 5.66
N ALA A 74 10.17 -1.10 4.71
CA ALA A 74 10.24 -0.05 3.70
C ALA A 74 10.06 1.35 4.31
N ALA A 75 9.14 1.51 5.27
CA ALA A 75 8.96 2.78 5.97
C ALA A 75 10.23 3.16 6.75
N LYS A 76 10.87 2.21 7.44
CA LYS A 76 12.15 2.45 8.12
C LYS A 76 13.29 2.84 7.18
N GLN A 77 13.17 2.57 5.89
CA GLN A 77 14.10 2.97 4.84
C GLN A 77 13.76 4.33 4.21
N GLY A 78 12.69 5.00 4.66
CA GLY A 78 12.27 6.30 4.16
C GLY A 78 11.37 6.25 2.92
N ALA A 79 10.72 5.11 2.65
CA ALA A 79 9.82 4.98 1.51
C ALA A 79 8.59 5.88 1.63
N ALA A 80 8.12 6.40 0.50
CA ALA A 80 6.83 7.06 0.38
C ALA A 80 5.75 6.06 -0.05
N PHE A 81 4.52 6.23 0.44
CA PHE A 81 3.45 5.26 0.21
C PHE A 81 2.22 5.91 -0.42
N LEU A 82 1.57 5.20 -1.34
CA LEU A 82 0.24 5.54 -1.83
C LEU A 82 -0.77 4.50 -1.37
N LEU A 83 -1.87 4.96 -0.78
CA LEU A 83 -3.09 4.18 -0.57
C LEU A 83 -4.05 4.53 -1.71
N ILE A 84 -4.32 3.57 -2.57
CA ILE A 84 -5.10 3.76 -3.80
C ILE A 84 -6.37 2.92 -3.72
N TYR A 85 -7.54 3.56 -3.83
CA TYR A 85 -8.81 2.86 -3.88
C TYR A 85 -8.91 2.05 -5.18
N ALA A 86 -9.01 0.73 -5.03
CA ALA A 86 -9.02 -0.24 -6.11
C ALA A 86 -9.92 -1.43 -5.73
N PRO A 87 -11.24 -1.21 -5.62
CA PRO A 87 -12.16 -2.20 -5.07
C PRO A 87 -12.30 -3.42 -5.98
N GLY A 88 -12.24 -3.24 -7.30
CA GLY A 88 -12.33 -4.32 -8.29
C GLY A 88 -11.01 -4.60 -9.00
N ASP A 89 -10.95 -5.75 -9.69
CA ASP A 89 -9.76 -6.18 -10.44
C ASP A 89 -9.42 -5.21 -11.58
N THR A 90 -10.45 -4.67 -12.24
CA THR A 90 -10.30 -3.64 -13.26
C THR A 90 -9.64 -2.38 -12.71
N ASP A 91 -10.02 -1.95 -11.50
CA ASP A 91 -9.47 -0.75 -10.86
C ASP A 91 -8.02 -0.98 -10.43
N ALA A 92 -7.73 -2.16 -9.87
CA ALA A 92 -6.37 -2.55 -9.52
C ALA A 92 -5.46 -2.62 -10.76
N ALA A 93 -5.94 -3.19 -11.86
CA ALA A 93 -5.21 -3.24 -13.12
C ALA A 93 -4.94 -1.83 -13.68
N ARG A 94 -5.94 -0.93 -13.61
CA ARG A 94 -5.78 0.48 -14.02
C ARG A 94 -4.73 1.19 -13.17
N ALA A 95 -4.80 1.06 -11.85
CA ALA A 95 -3.83 1.64 -10.94
C ALA A 95 -2.41 1.13 -11.22
N MET A 96 -2.24 -0.19 -11.36
CA MET A 96 -0.94 -0.80 -11.66
C MET A 96 -0.36 -0.37 -13.01
N ASN A 97 -1.18 -0.09 -14.02
CA ASN A 97 -0.70 0.44 -15.30
C ASN A 97 -0.07 1.84 -15.18
N VAL A 98 -0.41 2.59 -14.12
CA VAL A 98 0.21 3.88 -13.81
C VAL A 98 1.43 3.68 -12.91
N ILE A 99 1.29 2.90 -11.83
CA ILE A 99 2.39 2.62 -10.88
C ILE A 99 3.64 2.09 -11.60
N ARG A 100 3.48 1.15 -12.54
CA ARG A 100 4.59 0.52 -13.27
C ARG A 100 5.37 1.47 -14.21
N ARG A 101 4.95 2.72 -14.34
CA ARG A 101 5.66 3.73 -15.17
C ARG A 101 6.86 4.34 -14.46
N VAL A 102 6.94 4.20 -13.14
CA VAL A 102 8.05 4.65 -12.31
C VAL A 102 8.60 3.47 -11.50
N PRO A 103 9.82 3.56 -10.95
CA PRO A 103 10.32 2.57 -10.01
C PRO A 103 9.43 2.52 -8.75
N PHE A 104 9.04 1.32 -8.34
CA PHE A 104 8.30 1.06 -7.10
C PHE A 104 8.85 -0.20 -6.44
N GLU A 105 8.74 -0.33 -5.13
CA GLU A 105 9.27 -1.48 -4.39
C GLU A 105 8.30 -2.66 -4.40
N PHE A 106 7.03 -2.38 -4.07
CA PHE A 106 5.96 -3.37 -4.08
C PHE A 106 4.60 -2.68 -4.23
N ALA A 107 3.60 -3.46 -4.59
CA ALA A 107 2.20 -3.10 -4.51
C ALA A 107 1.41 -4.26 -3.90
N HIS A 108 0.76 -4.02 -2.76
CA HIS A 108 -0.06 -5.00 -2.06
C HIS A 108 -1.53 -4.60 -2.13
N ARG A 109 -2.39 -5.46 -2.66
CA ARG A 109 -3.83 -5.25 -2.67
C ARG A 109 -4.50 -6.00 -1.54
N TYR A 110 -5.29 -5.26 -0.76
CA TYR A 110 -5.98 -5.77 0.40
C TYR A 110 -7.38 -6.25 0.03
N HIS A 111 -7.55 -7.57 0.02
CA HIS A 111 -8.86 -8.21 -0.04
C HIS A 111 -9.39 -8.47 1.37
N ARG A 112 -10.67 -8.84 1.46
CA ARG A 112 -11.31 -9.14 2.75
C ARG A 112 -10.64 -10.28 3.53
N LEU A 113 -10.05 -11.25 2.82
CA LEU A 113 -9.51 -12.49 3.39
C LEU A 113 -8.04 -12.76 3.00
N ALA A 114 -7.43 -11.90 2.19
CA ALA A 114 -6.10 -12.12 1.64
C ALA A 114 -5.42 -10.80 1.29
N ILE A 115 -4.09 -10.84 1.24
CA ILE A 115 -3.29 -9.82 0.59
C ILE A 115 -2.71 -10.43 -0.68
N GLU A 116 -2.83 -9.69 -1.77
CA GLU A 116 -2.33 -10.07 -3.08
C GLU A 116 -1.13 -9.19 -3.45
N ASP A 117 -0.03 -9.82 -3.82
CA ASP A 117 1.17 -9.13 -4.31
C ASP A 117 1.01 -8.83 -5.81
N LEU A 118 1.08 -7.56 -6.16
CA LEU A 118 1.01 -7.07 -7.54
C LEU A 118 2.41 -6.62 -7.96
N LYS A 119 3.00 -7.34 -8.92
CA LYS A 119 4.29 -7.00 -9.55
C LYS A 119 4.10 -6.21 -10.83
#